data_AF-A0A353DJ02-F1
#
_entry.id   AF-A0A353DJ02-F1
#
_cell.length_a   1.000
_cell.length_b   1.000
_cell.length_c   1.000
_cell.angle_alpha   90.00
_cell.angle_beta   90.00
_cell.angle_gamma   90.00
#
_symmetry.space_group_name_H-M   'P 1'
#
loop_
_entity.id
_entity.type
_entity.pdbx_description
1 polymer ?
#
loop_
_entity_poly.entity_id
_entity_poly.type
_entity_poly.pdbx_seq_one_letter_code
_entity_poly.pdbx_strand_id
1 'polypeptide(L)'
;EFWEKHIVGTQKSKIFAAFGTAVGINMTFLLPYTLLKKKWGSKHRGLSITDLSIGLFVPFFLATACVVIASASSFHGKTEDVDPVKTYPTLAKMDSVKPLVKDLPKKSDEEKAVWNEIVANAPSLNKSDFKLAAMIHSRDAGALAITLKPFTGEVVGQKIFGIGVLGMAVSTIIILMLINGLAFQQLFEKSLGSTKSYFLGCGISGLSGCLFPVIWKVEASKAALAIPTSVIGGALIPIAYFTFLLLMNSKKVLGDKRPEGTARIIWNVLMIFATTVATVGTWWATSGKKFGDVPAGMIGMSFLAILFVVGTLSFLKNEKRA
;
A
#
# COMPACT_ATOMS: atom_id res chain seq x y z
N GLU A 1 5.41 25.38 13.44
CA GLU A 1 4.49 25.11 12.31
C GLU A 1 5.01 24.07 11.31
N PHE A 2 6.21 24.24 10.71
CA PHE A 2 6.76 23.27 9.73
C PHE A 2 6.74 21.82 10.23
N TRP A 3 7.33 21.56 11.40
CA TRP A 3 7.46 20.20 11.94
C TRP A 3 6.11 19.54 12.19
N GLU A 4 5.16 20.25 12.77
CA GLU A 4 3.80 19.76 13.00
C GLU A 4 3.15 19.34 11.68
N LYS A 5 3.14 20.23 10.67
CA LYS A 5 2.59 19.95 9.35
C LYS A 5 3.29 18.76 8.67
N HIS A 6 4.62 18.70 8.77
CA HIS A 6 5.42 17.65 8.16
C HIS A 6 5.22 16.28 8.83
N ILE A 7 5.21 16.23 10.17
CA ILE A 7 5.02 15.03 10.97
C ILE A 7 3.60 14.50 10.76
N VAL A 8 2.58 15.33 10.94
CA VAL A 8 1.17 14.94 10.76
C VAL A 8 0.94 14.45 9.34
N GLY A 9 1.44 15.16 8.33
CA GLY A 9 1.33 14.76 6.92
C GLY A 9 2.03 13.43 6.60
N THR A 10 3.20 13.20 7.19
CA THR A 10 3.97 11.96 7.00
C THR A 10 3.32 10.79 7.71
N GLN A 11 2.91 10.95 8.97
CA GLN A 11 2.22 9.91 9.74
C GLN A 11 0.91 9.51 9.07
N LYS A 12 0.10 10.48 8.65
CA LYS A 12 -1.10 10.26 7.85
C LYS A 12 -0.82 9.42 6.60
N SER A 13 0.21 9.77 5.85
CA SER A 13 0.58 9.04 4.62
C SER A 13 1.06 7.61 4.94
N LYS A 14 1.81 7.42 6.03
CA LYS A 14 2.30 6.10 6.47
C LYS A 14 1.15 5.20 6.96
N ILE A 15 0.22 5.73 7.76
CA ILE A 15 -0.97 4.99 8.25
C ILE A 15 -1.82 4.56 7.06
N PHE A 16 -2.08 5.48 6.12
CA PHE A 16 -2.89 5.14 4.96
C PHE A 16 -2.18 4.17 4.01
N ALA A 17 -0.87 4.32 3.80
CA ALA A 17 -0.10 3.35 3.03
C ALA A 17 -0.16 1.96 3.68
N ALA A 18 0.01 1.86 5.00
CA ALA A 18 -0.10 0.60 5.73
C ALA A 18 -1.49 -0.02 5.59
N PHE A 19 -2.55 0.78 5.72
CA PHE A 19 -3.94 0.34 5.51
C PHE A 19 -4.17 -0.15 4.07
N GLY A 20 -3.72 0.64 3.08
CA GLY A 20 -3.79 0.32 1.66
C GLY A 20 -3.07 -0.97 1.30
N THR A 21 -1.93 -1.24 1.93
CA THR A 21 -1.18 -2.50 1.73
C THR A 21 -1.77 -3.69 2.48
N ALA A 22 -2.35 -3.47 3.67
CA ALA A 22 -2.88 -4.54 4.50
C ALA A 22 -4.24 -5.04 3.99
N VAL A 23 -5.09 -4.13 3.52
CA VAL A 23 -6.37 -4.46 2.89
C VAL A 23 -6.10 -4.87 1.44
N GLY A 24 -5.60 -6.10 1.27
CA GLY A 24 -5.34 -6.67 -0.05
C GLY A 24 -6.63 -6.85 -0.86
N ILE A 25 -7.05 -5.81 -1.60
CA ILE A 25 -8.10 -5.91 -2.62
C ILE A 25 -7.83 -7.10 -3.55
N ASN A 26 -6.55 -7.33 -3.82
CA ASN A 26 -6.02 -8.44 -4.62
C ASN A 26 -6.55 -9.82 -4.18
N MET A 27 -6.50 -10.15 -2.89
CA MET A 27 -6.99 -11.46 -2.40
C MET A 27 -8.51 -11.57 -2.48
N THR A 28 -9.21 -10.44 -2.45
CA THR A 28 -10.66 -10.40 -2.57
C THR A 28 -11.13 -10.88 -3.95
N PHE A 29 -10.35 -10.59 -5.00
CA PHE A 29 -10.62 -11.09 -6.35
C PHE A 29 -10.00 -12.46 -6.62
N LEU A 30 -8.80 -12.73 -6.10
CA LEU A 30 -8.09 -13.98 -6.40
C LEU A 30 -8.70 -15.18 -5.66
N LEU A 31 -9.15 -15.00 -4.41
CA LEU A 31 -9.64 -16.09 -3.58
C LEU A 31 -10.78 -16.88 -4.25
N PRO A 32 -11.85 -16.26 -4.80
CA PRO A 32 -12.88 -17.00 -5.55
C PRO A 32 -12.32 -17.89 -6.67
N TYR A 33 -11.38 -17.40 -7.48
CA TYR A 33 -10.77 -18.21 -8.55
C TYR A 33 -9.96 -19.37 -7.99
N THR A 34 -9.24 -19.18 -6.88
CA THR A 34 -8.50 -20.28 -6.23
C THR A 34 -9.44 -21.37 -5.71
N LEU A 35 -10.58 -20.97 -5.13
CA LEU A 35 -11.61 -21.92 -4.66
C LEU A 35 -12.24 -22.69 -5.82
N LEU A 36 -12.58 -22.00 -6.92
CA LEU A 36 -13.10 -22.64 -8.13
C LEU A 36 -12.10 -23.63 -8.73
N LYS A 37 -10.81 -23.27 -8.79
CA LYS A 37 -9.74 -24.16 -9.28
C LYS A 37 -9.56 -25.39 -8.40
N LYS A 38 -9.69 -25.25 -7.07
CA LYS A 38 -9.72 -26.37 -6.10
C LYS A 38 -11.04 -27.18 -6.13
N LYS A 39 -12.04 -26.76 -6.93
CA LYS A 39 -13.41 -27.30 -6.91
C LYS A 39 -14.09 -27.22 -5.53
N TRP A 40 -13.67 -26.25 -4.71
CA TRP A 40 -14.21 -26.02 -3.37
C TRP A 40 -15.51 -25.22 -3.45
N GLY A 41 -16.64 -25.93 -3.33
CA GLY A 41 -17.97 -25.35 -3.19
C GLY A 41 -18.42 -25.16 -1.74
N SER A 42 -19.73 -24.97 -1.55
CA SER A 42 -20.39 -24.74 -0.26
C SER A 42 -20.06 -25.78 0.82
N LYS A 43 -19.92 -27.06 0.45
CA LYS A 43 -19.56 -28.17 1.36
C LYS A 43 -18.18 -27.99 2.01
N HIS A 44 -17.27 -27.28 1.36
CA HIS A 44 -15.88 -27.08 1.82
C HIS A 44 -15.69 -25.75 2.55
N ARG A 45 -16.77 -25.05 2.93
CA ARG A 45 -16.69 -23.71 3.54
C ARG A 45 -15.86 -23.71 4.83
N GLY A 46 -16.06 -24.71 5.70
CA GLY A 46 -15.25 -24.86 6.91
C GLY A 46 -13.77 -25.04 6.59
N LEU A 47 -13.44 -25.93 5.65
CA LEU A 47 -12.07 -26.16 5.20
C LEU A 47 -11.43 -24.90 4.60
N SER A 48 -12.18 -24.15 3.79
CA SER A 48 -11.73 -22.88 3.20
C SER A 48 -11.43 -21.81 4.25
N ILE A 49 -12.27 -21.69 5.27
CA ILE A 49 -12.04 -20.76 6.38
C ILE A 49 -10.79 -21.19 7.16
N THR A 50 -10.64 -22.47 7.48
CA THR A 50 -9.47 -22.98 8.19
C THR A 50 -8.17 -22.78 7.38
N ASP A 51 -8.19 -23.09 6.07
CA ASP A 51 -7.08 -22.87 5.14
C ASP A 51 -6.67 -21.38 5.11
N LEU A 52 -7.66 -20.48 5.03
CA LEU A 52 -7.40 -19.04 5.03
C LEU A 52 -6.88 -18.54 6.39
N SER A 53 -7.46 -19.02 7.49
CA SER A 53 -7.08 -18.58 8.83
C SER A 53 -5.66 -19.03 9.19
N ILE A 54 -5.35 -20.32 8.98
CA ILE A 54 -4.04 -20.90 9.33
C ILE A 54 -2.99 -20.58 8.27
N GLY A 55 -3.36 -20.58 6.99
CA GLY A 55 -2.43 -20.36 5.88
C GLY A 55 -2.12 -18.89 5.59
N LEU A 56 -2.99 -17.96 6.00
CA LEU A 56 -2.81 -16.52 5.72
C LEU A 56 -2.87 -15.66 6.99
N PHE A 57 -3.97 -15.71 7.73
CA PHE A 57 -4.21 -14.75 8.81
C PHE A 57 -3.23 -14.90 9.99
N VAL A 58 -3.09 -16.10 10.55
CA VAL A 58 -2.22 -16.35 11.72
C VAL A 58 -0.75 -16.02 11.40
N PRO A 59 -0.15 -16.51 10.30
CA PRO A 59 1.22 -16.15 9.94
C PRO A 59 1.40 -14.65 9.73
N PHE A 60 0.46 -14.01 9.01
CA PHE A 60 0.52 -12.56 8.77
C PHE A 60 0.46 -11.75 10.07
N PHE A 61 -0.47 -12.11 10.97
CA PHE A 61 -0.62 -11.46 12.26
C PHE A 61 0.64 -11.59 13.10
N LEU A 62 1.17 -12.81 13.25
CA LEU A 62 2.37 -13.07 14.03
C LEU A 62 3.59 -12.36 13.45
N ALA A 63 3.82 -12.48 12.13
CA ALA A 63 4.96 -11.84 11.49
C ALA A 63 4.88 -10.31 11.59
N THR A 64 3.72 -9.72 11.32
CA THR A 64 3.53 -8.27 11.38
C THR A 64 3.66 -7.75 12.82
N ALA A 65 3.06 -8.44 13.80
CA ALA A 65 3.20 -8.08 15.21
C ALA A 65 4.66 -8.13 15.66
N CYS A 66 5.39 -9.20 15.35
CA CYS A 66 6.81 -9.32 15.66
C CYS A 66 7.65 -8.21 15.02
N VAL A 67 7.41 -7.90 13.74
CA VAL A 67 8.14 -6.82 13.03
C VAL A 67 7.82 -5.46 13.65
N VAL A 68 6.56 -5.18 13.98
CA VAL A 68 6.16 -3.91 14.64
C VAL A 68 6.81 -3.79 16.01
N ILE A 69 6.78 -4.84 16.83
CA ILE A 69 7.40 -4.87 18.18
C ILE A 69 8.91 -4.69 18.07
N ALA A 70 9.58 -5.44 17.19
CA ALA A 70 11.02 -5.34 16.98
C ALA A 70 11.43 -3.96 16.48
N SER A 71 10.67 -3.38 15.54
CA SER A 71 10.91 -2.04 15.01
C SER A 71 10.72 -0.97 16.10
N ALA A 72 9.66 -1.07 16.90
CA ALA A 72 9.40 -0.14 17.99
C ALA A 72 10.51 -0.21 19.05
N SER A 73 10.87 -1.41 19.50
CA SER A 73 11.95 -1.61 20.47
C SER A 73 13.32 -1.13 19.96
N SER A 74 13.57 -1.26 18.66
CA SER A 74 14.88 -0.95 18.09
C SER A 74 15.02 0.52 17.70
N PHE A 75 13.96 1.18 17.22
CA PHE A 75 14.06 2.47 16.53
C PHE A 75 13.18 3.58 17.10
N HIS A 76 12.23 3.30 18.00
CA HIS A 76 11.33 4.33 18.50
C HIS A 76 12.10 5.42 19.27
N GLY A 77 12.01 6.67 18.81
CA GLY A 77 12.69 7.81 19.41
C GLY A 77 14.22 7.83 19.26
N LYS A 78 14.82 6.85 18.57
CA LYS A 78 16.28 6.82 18.37
C LYS A 78 16.71 7.68 17.20
N THR A 79 17.91 8.21 17.29
CA THR A 79 18.53 9.06 16.25
C THR A 79 19.93 8.58 15.86
N GLU A 80 20.59 7.82 16.73
CA GLU A 80 21.99 7.39 16.59
C GLU A 80 22.21 6.42 15.43
N ASP A 81 21.16 5.70 15.02
CA ASP A 81 21.18 4.75 13.91
C ASP A 81 21.03 5.43 12.53
N VAL A 82 20.81 6.74 12.50
CA VAL A 82 20.57 7.51 11.28
C VAL A 82 21.75 8.41 10.97
N ASP A 83 22.39 8.17 9.83
CA ASP A 83 23.40 9.07 9.27
C ASP A 83 22.79 10.48 9.07
N PRO A 84 23.41 11.54 9.62
CA PRO A 84 22.97 12.92 9.45
C PRO A 84 22.67 13.29 8.00
N VAL A 85 23.44 12.81 7.02
CA VAL A 85 23.24 13.12 5.60
C VAL A 85 21.87 12.67 5.10
N LYS A 86 21.33 11.57 5.65
CA LYS A 86 19.99 11.07 5.30
C LYS A 86 18.86 11.96 5.82
N THR A 87 19.14 12.87 6.74
CA THR A 87 18.17 13.82 7.31
C THR A 87 18.05 15.10 6.49
N TYR A 88 19.09 15.47 5.73
CA TYR A 88 19.18 16.72 5.00
C TYR A 88 18.06 16.94 3.96
N PRO A 89 17.59 15.91 3.21
CA PRO A 89 16.44 16.08 2.32
C PRO A 89 15.15 16.52 3.02
N THR A 90 15.01 16.21 4.31
CA THR A 90 13.87 16.67 5.11
C THR A 90 14.08 18.10 5.61
N LEU A 91 15.28 18.40 6.10
CA LEU A 91 15.66 19.74 6.57
C LEU A 91 15.60 20.78 5.45
N ALA A 92 16.02 20.42 4.23
CA ALA A 92 15.95 21.27 3.05
C ALA A 92 14.53 21.66 2.62
N LYS A 93 13.48 21.04 3.18
CA LYS A 93 12.09 21.42 2.94
C LYS A 93 11.61 22.54 3.86
N MET A 94 12.37 22.88 4.91
CA MET A 94 12.06 23.99 5.80
C MET A 94 12.17 25.32 5.04
N ASP A 95 11.23 26.23 5.26
CA ASP A 95 11.17 27.51 4.53
C ASP A 95 12.43 28.37 4.71
N SER A 96 13.15 28.19 5.83
CA SER A 96 14.41 28.87 6.13
C SER A 96 15.63 28.27 5.43
N VAL A 97 15.59 27.00 5.03
CA VAL A 97 16.72 26.29 4.40
C VAL A 97 16.52 26.15 2.90
N LYS A 98 15.27 26.00 2.46
CA LYS A 98 14.89 25.82 1.05
C LYS A 98 15.51 26.85 0.10
N PRO A 99 15.57 28.16 0.42
CA PRO A 99 16.21 29.14 -0.45
C PRO A 99 17.71 28.92 -0.65
N LEU A 100 18.41 28.40 0.36
CA LEU A 100 19.86 28.18 0.33
C LEU A 100 20.27 27.07 -0.65
N VAL A 101 19.33 26.19 -0.99
CA VAL A 101 19.62 24.97 -1.74
C VAL A 101 18.77 24.81 -3.00
N LYS A 102 17.89 25.76 -3.30
CA LYS A 102 16.92 25.68 -4.40
C LYS A 102 17.60 25.63 -5.77
N ASP A 103 18.65 26.43 -5.94
CA ASP A 103 19.30 26.64 -7.24
C ASP A 103 20.60 25.84 -7.39
N LEU A 104 20.90 24.97 -6.42
CA LEU A 104 22.08 24.11 -6.46
C LEU A 104 21.83 22.89 -7.35
N PRO A 105 22.72 22.59 -8.31
CA PRO A 105 22.70 21.33 -9.03
C PRO A 105 22.98 20.17 -8.05
N LYS A 106 22.48 18.98 -8.37
CA LYS A 106 22.54 17.80 -7.48
C LYS A 106 22.85 16.50 -8.23
N LYS A 107 23.59 16.60 -9.33
CA LYS A 107 23.81 15.51 -10.29
C LYS A 107 25.14 14.79 -10.02
N SER A 108 26.23 15.52 -9.74
CA SER A 108 27.52 14.92 -9.39
C SER A 108 27.67 14.67 -7.89
N ASP A 109 28.62 13.82 -7.51
CA ASP A 109 28.91 13.54 -6.09
C ASP A 109 29.52 14.75 -5.38
N GLU A 110 30.30 15.56 -6.10
CA GLU A 110 30.84 16.85 -5.61
C GLU A 110 29.73 17.86 -5.34
N GLU A 111 28.77 17.99 -6.26
CA GLU A 111 27.60 18.85 -6.10
C GLU A 111 26.74 18.42 -4.90
N LYS A 112 26.58 17.10 -4.71
CA LYS A 112 25.87 16.55 -3.54
C LYS A 112 26.62 16.85 -2.24
N ALA A 113 27.95 16.80 -2.24
CA ALA A 113 28.76 17.13 -1.07
C ALA A 113 28.59 18.61 -0.68
N VAL A 114 28.68 19.53 -1.65
CA VAL A 114 28.43 20.97 -1.44
C VAL A 114 27.01 21.22 -0.92
N TRP A 115 26.01 20.56 -1.53
CA TRP A 115 24.62 20.65 -1.07
C TRP A 115 24.46 20.17 0.38
N ASN A 116 25.10 19.06 0.73
CA ASN A 116 25.06 18.49 2.07
C ASN A 116 25.70 19.42 3.10
N GLU A 117 26.83 20.04 2.76
CA GLU A 117 27.53 21.01 3.61
C GLU A 117 26.68 22.25 3.89
N ILE A 118 26.02 22.79 2.86
CA ILE A 118 25.14 23.96 3.00
C ILE A 118 23.95 23.65 3.92
N VAL A 119 23.34 22.47 3.79
CA VAL A 119 22.24 22.07 4.70
C VAL A 119 22.75 21.84 6.12
N ALA A 120 23.92 21.19 6.28
CA ALA A 120 24.49 20.92 7.60
C ALA A 120 24.79 22.20 8.39
N ASN A 121 25.22 23.26 7.69
CA ASN A 121 25.63 24.53 8.28
C ASN A 121 24.58 25.64 8.16
N ALA A 122 23.34 25.32 7.78
CA ALA A 122 22.29 26.33 7.62
C ALA A 122 22.04 27.07 8.96
N PRO A 123 22.18 28.42 9.02
CA PRO A 123 22.17 29.16 10.29
C PRO A 123 20.87 29.06 11.09
N SER A 124 19.77 28.74 10.41
CA SER A 124 18.44 28.63 11.00
C SER A 124 18.18 27.28 11.68
N LEU A 125 19.05 26.29 11.48
CA LEU A 125 18.87 24.94 12.03
C LEU A 125 19.47 24.83 13.43
N ASN A 126 18.71 24.19 14.32
CA ASN A 126 19.16 23.84 15.66
C ASN A 126 19.32 22.32 15.82
N LYS A 127 19.93 21.88 16.94
CA LYS A 127 20.11 20.46 17.24
C LYS A 127 18.79 19.68 17.30
N SER A 128 17.70 20.33 17.68
CA SER A 128 16.37 19.72 17.75
C SER A 128 15.82 19.42 16.34
N ASP A 129 16.10 20.25 15.34
CA ASP A 129 15.71 20.01 13.95
C ASP A 129 16.38 18.74 13.40
N PHE A 130 17.68 18.57 13.65
CA PHE A 130 18.39 17.34 13.28
C PHE A 130 17.84 16.11 14.00
N LYS A 131 17.55 16.22 15.30
CA LYS A 131 16.93 15.13 16.07
C LYS A 131 15.54 14.78 15.53
N LEU A 132 14.69 15.77 15.26
CA LEU A 132 13.36 15.56 14.69
C LEU A 132 13.45 14.90 13.31
N ALA A 133 14.35 15.39 12.45
CA ALA A 133 14.59 14.84 11.13
C ALA A 133 15.08 13.38 11.17
N ALA A 134 15.94 13.04 12.12
CA ALA A 134 16.42 11.67 12.33
C ALA A 134 15.30 10.75 12.88
N MET A 135 14.49 11.22 13.83
CA MET A 135 13.39 10.41 14.39
C MET A 135 12.34 10.04 13.35
N ILE A 136 12.02 10.94 12.41
CA ILE A 136 11.00 10.69 11.37
C ILE A 136 11.53 9.89 10.17
N HIS A 137 12.86 9.80 10.02
CA HIS A 137 13.49 9.05 8.93
C HIS A 137 13.05 7.58 8.98
N SER A 138 12.57 7.08 7.84
CA SER A 138 12.13 5.69 7.73
C SER A 138 13.33 4.76 7.65
N ARG A 139 13.37 3.77 8.54
CA ARG A 139 14.37 2.69 8.51
C ARG A 139 14.02 1.72 7.40
N ASP A 140 15.03 1.24 6.67
CA ASP A 140 14.87 0.31 5.57
C ASP A 140 15.08 -1.15 6.01
N ALA A 141 15.02 -2.05 5.04
CA ALA A 141 15.29 -3.47 5.21
C ALA A 141 16.67 -3.75 5.86
N GLY A 142 17.69 -2.95 5.52
CA GLY A 142 19.04 -3.11 6.08
C GLY A 142 19.06 -2.76 7.57
N ALA A 143 18.41 -1.66 7.95
CA ALA A 143 18.27 -1.29 9.36
C ALA A 143 17.53 -2.38 10.16
N LEU A 144 16.46 -2.96 9.61
CA LEU A 144 15.75 -4.08 10.25
C LEU A 144 16.60 -5.34 10.41
N ALA A 145 17.49 -5.64 9.46
CA ALA A 145 18.40 -6.77 9.61
C ALA A 145 19.35 -6.63 10.80
N ILE A 146 19.72 -5.39 11.18
CA ILE A 146 20.58 -5.12 12.33
C ILE A 146 19.89 -5.51 13.65
N THR A 147 18.56 -5.47 13.74
CA THR A 147 17.85 -5.85 14.96
C THR A 147 17.98 -7.35 15.28
N LEU A 148 18.36 -8.16 14.29
CA LEU A 148 18.62 -9.60 14.45
C LEU A 148 20.07 -9.90 14.87
N LYS A 149 20.98 -8.93 14.77
CA LYS A 149 22.41 -9.08 15.09
C LYS A 149 22.67 -9.69 16.48
N PRO A 150 21.94 -9.34 17.56
CA PRO A 150 22.16 -9.95 18.88
C PRO A 150 21.88 -11.45 18.93
N PHE A 151 21.05 -11.97 18.04
CA PHE A 151 20.61 -13.38 18.04
C PHE A 151 21.33 -14.24 17.01
N THR A 152 21.65 -13.68 15.84
CA THR A 152 22.20 -14.45 14.71
C THR A 152 23.61 -14.03 14.32
N GLY A 153 24.10 -12.91 14.83
CA GLY A 153 25.26 -12.23 14.25
C GLY A 153 24.90 -11.48 12.96
N GLU A 154 25.81 -10.60 12.52
CA GLU A 154 25.56 -9.62 11.45
C GLU A 154 25.38 -10.26 10.08
N VAL A 155 26.26 -11.20 9.71
CA VAL A 155 26.26 -11.85 8.40
C VAL A 155 25.02 -12.73 8.22
N VAL A 156 24.65 -13.50 9.24
CA VAL A 156 23.48 -14.38 9.19
C VAL A 156 22.19 -13.56 9.21
N GLY A 157 22.15 -12.50 10.03
CA GLY A 157 21.00 -11.58 10.11
C GLY A 157 20.70 -10.94 8.75
N GLN A 158 21.71 -10.38 8.09
CA GLN A 158 21.55 -9.77 6.76
C GLN A 158 21.14 -10.78 5.68
N LYS A 159 21.74 -11.98 5.67
CA LYS A 159 21.41 -13.01 4.68
C LYS A 159 19.98 -13.55 4.84
N ILE A 160 19.60 -13.93 6.07
CA ILE A 160 18.25 -14.43 6.35
C ILE A 160 17.21 -13.36 6.03
N PHE A 161 17.45 -12.12 6.47
CA PHE A 161 16.55 -11.01 6.20
C PHE A 161 16.44 -10.73 4.70
N GLY A 162 17.56 -10.74 3.97
CA GLY A 162 17.58 -10.55 2.52
C GLY A 162 16.81 -11.62 1.76
N ILE A 163 16.96 -12.90 2.13
CA ILE A 163 16.17 -14.02 1.56
C ILE A 163 14.68 -13.81 1.85
N GLY A 164 14.33 -13.40 3.07
CA GLY A 164 12.95 -13.09 3.44
C GLY A 164 12.35 -11.97 2.58
N VAL A 165 13.07 -10.86 2.42
CA VAL A 165 12.64 -9.73 1.57
C VAL A 165 12.48 -10.16 0.12
N LEU A 166 13.40 -10.97 -0.41
CA LEU A 166 13.29 -11.51 -1.76
C LEU A 166 12.05 -12.40 -1.91
N GLY A 167 11.79 -13.28 -0.95
CA GLY A 167 10.60 -14.13 -0.93
C GLY A 167 9.29 -13.33 -0.88
N MET A 168 9.24 -12.25 -0.09
CA MET A 168 8.10 -11.33 -0.07
C MET A 168 7.90 -10.63 -1.42
N ALA A 169 8.97 -10.18 -2.07
CA ALA A 169 8.88 -9.53 -3.38
C ALA A 169 8.41 -10.52 -4.46
N VAL A 170 8.97 -11.73 -4.50
CA VAL A 170 8.61 -12.78 -5.47
C VAL A 170 7.17 -13.25 -5.29
N SER A 171 6.72 -13.50 -4.06
CA SER A 171 5.32 -13.89 -3.81
C SER A 171 4.34 -12.79 -4.22
N THR A 172 4.67 -11.53 -3.94
CA THR A 172 3.83 -10.38 -4.31
C THR A 172 3.73 -10.23 -5.83
N ILE A 173 4.84 -10.30 -6.56
CA ILE A 173 4.81 -10.14 -8.03
C ILE A 173 4.03 -11.27 -8.69
N ILE A 174 4.14 -12.51 -8.20
CA ILE A 174 3.34 -13.64 -8.70
C ILE A 174 1.85 -13.36 -8.54
N ILE A 175 1.41 -12.91 -7.36
CA ILE A 175 -0.01 -12.59 -7.11
C ILE A 175 -0.49 -11.47 -8.05
N LEU A 176 0.32 -10.41 -8.22
CA LEU A 176 0.00 -9.32 -9.16
C LEU A 176 -0.09 -9.82 -10.60
N MET A 177 0.80 -10.71 -11.02
CA MET A 177 0.76 -11.34 -12.35
C MET A 177 -0.52 -12.13 -12.56
N LEU A 178 -0.88 -12.99 -11.60
CA LEU A 178 -2.10 -13.80 -11.67
C LEU A 178 -3.35 -12.91 -11.77
N ILE A 179 -3.44 -11.88 -10.95
CA ILE A 179 -4.61 -10.98 -10.92
C ILE A 179 -4.70 -10.17 -12.21
N ASN A 180 -3.58 -9.60 -12.67
CA ASN A 180 -3.59 -8.82 -13.90
C ASN A 180 -3.87 -9.71 -15.12
N GLY A 181 -3.36 -10.95 -15.12
CA GLY A 181 -3.71 -11.96 -16.12
C GLY A 181 -5.21 -12.25 -16.16
N LEU A 182 -5.84 -12.50 -15.00
CA LEU A 182 -7.28 -12.74 -14.92
C LEU A 182 -8.11 -11.51 -15.35
N ALA A 183 -7.67 -10.31 -14.98
CA ALA A 183 -8.32 -9.06 -15.40
C ALA A 183 -8.25 -8.86 -16.91
N PHE A 184 -7.07 -9.07 -17.51
CA PHE A 184 -6.91 -8.99 -18.97
C PHE A 184 -7.70 -10.07 -19.70
N GLN A 185 -7.77 -11.27 -19.14
CA GLN A 185 -8.64 -12.32 -19.67
C GLN A 185 -10.09 -11.82 -19.72
N GLN A 186 -10.61 -11.24 -18.64
CA GLN A 186 -11.98 -10.73 -18.63
C GLN A 186 -12.21 -9.54 -19.59
N LEU A 187 -11.20 -8.70 -19.81
CA LEU A 187 -11.29 -7.52 -20.68
C LEU A 187 -11.13 -7.85 -22.18
N PHE A 188 -10.22 -8.75 -22.52
CA PHE A 188 -9.77 -8.98 -23.90
C PHE A 188 -10.05 -10.38 -24.44
N GLU A 189 -10.69 -11.27 -23.68
CA GLU A 189 -10.98 -12.65 -24.11
C GLU A 189 -11.64 -12.71 -25.50
N LYS A 190 -12.58 -11.81 -25.80
CA LYS A 190 -13.26 -11.76 -27.11
C LYS A 190 -12.36 -11.32 -28.26
N SER A 191 -11.30 -10.55 -27.99
CA SER A 191 -10.43 -9.97 -29.02
C SER A 191 -9.16 -10.78 -29.24
N LEU A 192 -8.54 -11.27 -28.16
CA LEU A 192 -7.23 -11.94 -28.20
C LEU A 192 -7.32 -13.43 -27.86
N GLY A 193 -8.46 -13.91 -27.38
CA GLY A 193 -8.63 -15.25 -26.83
C GLY A 193 -8.17 -15.33 -25.37
N SER A 194 -8.79 -16.25 -24.62
CA SER A 194 -8.62 -16.40 -23.17
C SER A 194 -7.15 -16.54 -22.74
N THR A 195 -6.44 -17.54 -23.29
CA THR A 195 -5.05 -17.84 -22.91
C THR A 195 -4.08 -16.71 -23.25
N LYS A 196 -4.18 -16.12 -24.45
CA LYS A 196 -3.26 -15.05 -24.88
C LYS A 196 -3.47 -13.78 -24.06
N SER A 197 -4.74 -13.43 -23.78
CA SER A 197 -5.08 -12.29 -22.91
C SER A 197 -4.51 -12.47 -21.50
N TYR A 198 -4.63 -13.68 -20.94
CA TYR A 198 -4.10 -13.99 -19.62
C TYR A 198 -2.57 -13.82 -19.56
N PHE A 199 -1.83 -14.41 -20.50
CA PHE A 199 -0.37 -14.29 -20.52
C PHE A 199 0.11 -12.87 -20.84
N LEU A 200 -0.65 -12.10 -21.64
CA LEU A 200 -0.36 -10.69 -21.87
C LEU A 200 -0.44 -9.88 -20.57
N GLY A 201 -1.52 -10.04 -19.80
CA GLY A 201 -1.67 -9.38 -18.50
C GLY A 201 -0.59 -9.80 -17.49
N CYS A 202 -0.24 -11.09 -17.44
CA CYS A 202 0.87 -11.59 -16.64
C CYS A 202 2.21 -10.99 -17.08
N GLY A 203 2.45 -10.92 -18.39
CA GLY A 203 3.69 -10.42 -18.97
C GLY A 203 3.91 -8.94 -18.68
N ILE A 204 2.88 -8.09 -18.85
CA ILE A 204 2.98 -6.64 -18.59
C ILE A 204 3.34 -6.38 -17.13
N SER A 205 2.63 -7.02 -16.20
CA SER A 205 2.86 -6.86 -14.76
C SER A 205 4.18 -7.47 -14.31
N GLY A 206 4.54 -8.66 -14.79
CA GLY A 206 5.80 -9.32 -14.48
C GLY A 206 7.01 -8.54 -15.00
N LEU A 207 6.98 -8.09 -16.26
CA LEU A 207 8.06 -7.29 -16.85
C LEU A 207 8.21 -5.94 -16.14
N SER A 208 7.11 -5.23 -15.88
CA SER A 208 7.16 -3.95 -15.16
C SER A 208 7.67 -4.10 -13.72
N GLY A 209 7.33 -5.19 -13.04
CA GLY A 209 7.84 -5.50 -11.70
C GLY A 209 9.31 -5.91 -11.69
N CYS A 210 9.73 -6.83 -12.56
CA CYS A 210 11.12 -7.31 -12.63
C CYS A 210 12.09 -6.24 -13.14
N LEU A 211 11.65 -5.41 -14.09
CA LEU A 211 12.44 -4.30 -14.63
C LEU A 211 12.23 -3.00 -13.85
N PHE A 212 11.56 -3.03 -12.70
CA PHE A 212 11.33 -1.85 -11.87
C PHE A 212 12.61 -1.04 -11.59
N PRO A 213 13.78 -1.64 -11.27
CA PRO A 213 15.02 -0.89 -11.08
C PRO A 213 15.52 -0.12 -12.30
N VAL A 214 15.17 -0.57 -13.51
CA VAL A 214 15.60 0.01 -14.80
C VAL A 214 14.59 1.05 -15.28
N ILE A 215 13.30 0.77 -15.11
CA ILE A 215 12.19 1.65 -15.50
C ILE A 215 12.13 2.87 -14.56
N TRP A 216 12.32 2.66 -13.26
CA TRP A 216 12.24 3.71 -12.25
C TRP A 216 13.64 4.08 -11.77
N LYS A 217 14.34 4.90 -12.57
CA LYS A 217 15.64 5.53 -12.22
C LYS A 217 15.46 6.66 -11.20
N VAL A 218 14.80 6.39 -10.07
CA VAL A 218 14.59 7.38 -9.01
C VAL A 218 15.67 7.20 -7.94
N GLU A 219 16.43 8.28 -7.71
CA GLU A 219 17.58 8.36 -6.80
C GLU A 219 17.16 8.43 -5.32
N ALA A 220 15.94 8.91 -5.05
CA ALA A 220 15.32 8.85 -3.73
C ALA A 220 14.76 7.44 -3.48
N SER A 221 15.34 6.72 -2.50
CA SER A 221 14.97 5.40 -1.99
C SER A 221 13.77 4.75 -2.69
N LYS A 222 14.01 3.71 -3.48
CA LYS A 222 13.00 2.93 -4.22
C LYS A 222 11.82 2.45 -3.34
N ALA A 223 12.04 2.30 -2.03
CA ALA A 223 10.99 2.00 -1.05
C ALA A 223 10.00 3.16 -0.83
N ALA A 224 10.43 4.41 -1.03
CA ALA A 224 9.57 5.59 -0.92
C ALA A 224 8.47 5.64 -1.98
N LEU A 225 8.64 4.98 -3.14
CA LEU A 225 7.59 4.81 -4.17
C LEU A 225 6.47 3.85 -3.73
N ALA A 226 6.70 3.03 -2.70
CA ALA A 226 5.66 2.18 -2.14
C ALA A 226 4.53 3.03 -1.52
N ILE A 227 4.87 4.11 -0.80
CA ILE A 227 3.88 4.98 -0.16
C ILE A 227 2.89 5.59 -1.17
N PRO A 228 3.30 6.32 -2.23
CA PRO A 228 2.36 6.90 -3.18
C PRO A 228 1.58 5.83 -3.94
N THR A 229 2.21 4.71 -4.32
CA THR A 229 1.53 3.59 -4.98
C THR A 229 0.44 3.00 -4.08
N SER A 230 0.75 2.76 -2.80
CA SER A 230 -0.20 2.25 -1.81
C SER A 230 -1.30 3.25 -1.48
N VAL A 231 -1.02 4.56 -1.55
CA VAL A 231 -2.06 5.59 -1.41
C VAL A 231 -3.03 5.56 -2.60
N ILE A 232 -2.53 5.35 -3.82
CA ILE A 232 -3.39 5.20 -5.00
C ILE A 232 -4.21 3.91 -4.92
N GLY A 233 -3.57 2.79 -4.56
CA GLY A 233 -4.27 1.51 -4.37
C GLY A 233 -5.31 1.55 -3.25
N GLY A 234 -4.96 2.19 -2.12
CA GLY A 234 -5.87 2.40 -1.00
C GLY A 234 -7.11 3.20 -1.37
N ALA A 235 -7.00 4.11 -2.35
CA ALA A 235 -8.15 4.88 -2.83
C ALA A 235 -9.20 4.04 -3.57
N LEU A 236 -8.87 2.81 -3.98
CA LEU A 236 -9.80 1.87 -4.59
C LEU A 236 -10.56 1.01 -3.58
N ILE A 237 -10.15 0.99 -2.30
CA ILE A 237 -10.79 0.21 -1.24
C ILE A 237 -12.28 0.49 -1.09
N PRO A 238 -12.75 1.77 -1.10
CA PRO A 238 -14.17 2.04 -0.92
C PRO A 238 -15.02 1.45 -2.04
N ILE A 239 -14.50 1.39 -3.28
CA ILE A 239 -15.18 0.77 -4.42
C ILE A 239 -15.37 -0.73 -4.16
N ALA A 240 -14.32 -1.40 -3.68
CA ALA A 240 -14.41 -2.82 -3.34
C ALA A 240 -15.44 -3.06 -2.22
N TYR A 241 -15.33 -2.36 -1.09
CA TYR A 241 -16.25 -2.54 0.04
C TYR A 241 -17.70 -2.22 -0.31
N PHE A 242 -17.92 -1.16 -1.08
CA PHE A 242 -19.25 -0.83 -1.58
C PHE A 242 -19.79 -1.93 -2.50
N THR A 243 -18.95 -2.48 -3.40
CA THR A 243 -19.35 -3.60 -4.26
C THR A 243 -19.72 -4.83 -3.45
N PHE A 244 -18.96 -5.17 -2.40
CA PHE A 244 -19.31 -6.28 -1.51
C PHE A 244 -20.57 -6.03 -0.71
N LEU A 245 -20.80 -4.80 -0.25
CA LEU A 245 -22.05 -4.42 0.41
C LEU A 245 -23.25 -4.67 -0.52
N LEU A 246 -23.16 -4.26 -1.78
CA LEU A 246 -24.21 -4.52 -2.77
C LEU A 246 -24.36 -6.02 -3.06
N LEU A 247 -23.25 -6.73 -3.27
CA LEU A 247 -23.24 -8.16 -3.60
C LEU A 247 -23.85 -9.00 -2.48
N MET A 248 -23.53 -8.70 -1.22
CA MET A 248 -24.09 -9.38 -0.04
C MET A 248 -25.60 -9.16 0.10
N ASN A 249 -26.15 -8.09 -0.49
CA ASN A 249 -27.58 -7.82 -0.52
C ASN A 249 -28.28 -8.25 -1.81
N SER A 250 -27.55 -8.75 -2.81
CA SER A 250 -28.10 -9.15 -4.10
C SER A 250 -28.69 -10.57 -4.04
N LYS A 251 -30.01 -10.69 -4.22
CA LYS A 251 -30.66 -11.99 -4.41
C LYS A 251 -30.29 -12.57 -5.77
N LYS A 252 -30.10 -11.72 -6.79
CA LYS A 252 -29.71 -12.16 -8.13
C LYS A 252 -28.37 -12.90 -8.16
N VAL A 253 -27.40 -12.44 -7.37
CA VAL A 253 -26.05 -13.02 -7.35
C VAL A 253 -25.93 -14.16 -6.34
N LEU A 254 -26.44 -13.99 -5.12
CA LEU A 254 -26.26 -14.97 -4.04
C LEU A 254 -27.43 -15.95 -3.88
N GLY A 255 -28.59 -15.67 -4.48
CA GLY A 255 -29.80 -16.48 -4.32
C GLY A 255 -30.13 -16.72 -2.85
N ASP A 256 -30.39 -17.99 -2.51
CA ASP A 256 -30.70 -18.44 -1.15
C ASP A 256 -29.48 -18.48 -0.22
N LYS A 257 -28.28 -18.19 -0.73
CA LYS A 257 -27.04 -18.11 0.07
C LYS A 257 -26.75 -16.71 0.58
N ARG A 258 -27.61 -15.73 0.27
CA ARG A 258 -27.50 -14.38 0.84
C ARG A 258 -27.68 -14.43 2.37
N PRO A 259 -27.02 -13.54 3.13
CA PRO A 259 -27.29 -13.41 4.56
C PRO A 259 -28.76 -13.02 4.82
N GLU A 260 -29.40 -13.67 5.80
CA GLU A 260 -30.78 -13.39 6.22
C GLU A 260 -30.89 -13.15 7.74
N GLY A 261 -32.01 -12.58 8.18
CA GLY A 261 -32.28 -12.28 9.59
C GLY A 261 -31.20 -11.40 10.24
N THR A 262 -30.79 -11.76 11.45
CA THR A 262 -29.80 -11.04 12.24
C THR A 262 -28.43 -10.98 11.56
N ALA A 263 -28.03 -12.04 10.85
CA ALA A 263 -26.74 -12.06 10.14
C ALA A 263 -26.68 -10.99 9.05
N ARG A 264 -27.80 -10.74 8.35
CA ARG A 264 -27.88 -9.66 7.35
C ARG A 264 -27.68 -8.29 7.97
N ILE A 265 -28.29 -8.04 9.12
CA ILE A 265 -28.15 -6.77 9.85
C ILE A 265 -26.70 -6.57 10.26
N ILE A 266 -26.08 -7.57 10.87
CA ILE A 266 -24.67 -7.52 11.31
C ILE A 266 -23.75 -7.21 10.12
N TRP A 267 -23.84 -7.99 9.04
CA TRP A 267 -22.98 -7.78 7.87
C TRP A 267 -23.20 -6.43 7.21
N ASN A 268 -24.45 -5.96 7.11
CA ASN A 268 -24.72 -4.63 6.56
C ASN A 268 -24.16 -3.51 7.43
N VAL A 269 -24.33 -3.58 8.75
CA VAL A 269 -23.76 -2.59 9.67
C VAL A 269 -22.25 -2.56 9.56
N LEU A 270 -21.59 -3.73 9.59
CA LEU A 270 -20.13 -3.83 9.45
C LEU A 270 -19.64 -3.33 8.10
N MET A 271 -20.31 -3.68 7.00
CA MET A 271 -19.91 -3.28 5.64
C MET A 271 -20.18 -1.80 5.38
N ILE A 272 -21.28 -1.23 5.89
CA ILE A 272 -21.55 0.21 5.83
C ILE A 272 -20.46 0.95 6.61
N PHE A 273 -20.19 0.53 7.85
CA PHE A 273 -19.14 1.11 8.66
C PHE A 273 -17.76 1.04 7.96
N ALA A 274 -17.37 -0.13 7.45
CA ALA A 274 -16.12 -0.30 6.72
C ALA A 274 -16.05 0.56 5.45
N THR A 275 -17.15 0.63 4.68
CA THR A 275 -17.23 1.47 3.47
C THR A 275 -17.10 2.95 3.83
N THR A 276 -17.78 3.41 4.88
CA THR A 276 -17.70 4.79 5.36
C THR A 276 -16.29 5.13 5.84
N VAL A 277 -15.68 4.29 6.69
CA VAL A 277 -14.31 4.50 7.18
C VAL A 277 -13.30 4.50 6.02
N ALA A 278 -13.43 3.58 5.06
CA ALA A 278 -12.57 3.55 3.88
C ALA A 278 -12.76 4.80 3.01
N THR A 279 -14.00 5.28 2.82
CA THR A 279 -14.32 6.47 2.03
C THR A 279 -13.75 7.73 2.69
N VAL A 280 -13.99 7.91 3.99
CA VAL A 280 -13.47 9.04 4.77
C VAL A 280 -11.93 8.98 4.83
N GLY A 281 -11.36 7.80 5.05
CA GLY A 281 -9.91 7.59 5.05
C GLY A 281 -9.28 7.93 3.70
N THR A 282 -9.92 7.52 2.61
CA THR A 282 -9.48 7.86 1.24
C THR A 282 -9.57 9.35 1.01
N TRP A 283 -10.71 9.99 1.31
CA TRP A 283 -10.88 11.44 1.18
C TRP A 283 -9.81 12.18 1.97
N TRP A 284 -9.59 11.78 3.22
CA TRP A 284 -8.55 12.35 4.06
C TRP A 284 -7.18 12.19 3.40
N ALA A 285 -6.80 11.00 2.94
CA ALA A 285 -5.48 10.74 2.36
C ALA A 285 -5.21 11.44 1.02
N THR A 286 -6.23 11.59 0.17
CA THR A 286 -6.06 12.02 -1.23
C THR A 286 -6.51 13.45 -1.51
N SER A 287 -7.47 14.02 -0.78
CA SER A 287 -8.08 15.34 -1.10
C SER A 287 -7.06 16.48 -1.32
N GLY A 288 -5.97 16.50 -0.55
CA GLY A 288 -4.92 17.51 -0.69
C GLY A 288 -3.80 17.17 -1.68
N LYS A 289 -3.86 16.02 -2.37
CA LYS A 289 -2.80 15.56 -3.28
C LYS A 289 -3.02 16.12 -4.69
N LYS A 290 -1.99 16.76 -5.23
CA LYS A 290 -1.93 17.26 -6.62
C LYS A 290 -0.87 16.51 -7.40
N PHE A 291 -1.10 16.33 -8.70
CA PHE A 291 -0.11 15.80 -9.65
C PHE A 291 0.20 16.90 -10.66
N GLY A 292 1.33 17.59 -10.48
CA GLY A 292 1.55 18.89 -11.12
C GLY A 292 0.49 19.90 -10.68
N ASP A 293 -0.14 20.56 -11.65
CA ASP A 293 -1.25 21.49 -11.41
C ASP A 293 -2.62 20.81 -11.31
N VAL A 294 -2.68 19.50 -11.58
CA VAL A 294 -3.94 18.75 -11.59
C VAL A 294 -4.31 18.34 -10.16
N PRO A 295 -5.52 18.66 -9.66
CA PRO A 295 -6.00 18.21 -8.35
C PRO A 295 -6.46 16.74 -8.41
N ALA A 296 -5.51 15.83 -8.65
CA ALA A 296 -5.74 14.40 -8.86
C ALA A 296 -6.57 13.75 -7.74
N GLY A 297 -6.36 14.18 -6.49
CA GLY A 297 -7.15 13.72 -5.34
C GLY A 297 -8.63 14.03 -5.45
N MET A 298 -8.99 15.28 -5.78
CA MET A 298 -10.39 15.69 -5.93
C MET A 298 -11.05 14.99 -7.11
N ILE A 299 -10.35 14.84 -8.23
CA ILE A 299 -10.86 14.13 -9.41
C ILE A 299 -11.19 12.67 -9.04
N GLY A 300 -10.28 12.00 -8.33
CA GLY A 300 -10.49 10.63 -7.87
C GLY A 300 -11.71 10.50 -6.95
N MET A 301 -11.93 11.46 -6.04
CA MET A 301 -13.10 11.45 -5.16
C MET A 301 -14.41 11.73 -5.90
N SER A 302 -14.41 12.67 -6.85
CA SER A 302 -15.56 12.91 -7.71
C SER A 302 -15.93 11.66 -8.52
N PHE A 303 -14.92 10.97 -9.06
CA PHE A 303 -15.12 9.71 -9.76
C PHE A 303 -15.71 8.63 -8.84
N LEU A 304 -15.23 8.53 -7.60
CA LEU A 304 -15.75 7.59 -6.60
C LEU A 304 -17.22 7.88 -6.25
N ALA A 305 -17.60 9.15 -6.12
CA ALA A 305 -18.99 9.55 -5.91
C ALA A 305 -19.88 9.15 -7.09
N ILE A 306 -19.42 9.36 -8.34
CA ILE A 306 -20.14 8.92 -9.54
C ILE A 306 -20.32 7.40 -9.53
N LEU A 307 -19.27 6.63 -9.23
CA LEU A 307 -19.35 5.18 -9.15
C LEU A 307 -20.33 4.71 -8.08
N PHE A 308 -20.42 5.41 -6.95
CA PHE A 308 -21.39 5.09 -5.89
C PHE A 308 -22.83 5.27 -6.38
N VAL A 309 -23.11 6.38 -7.08
CA VAL A 309 -24.43 6.65 -7.67
C VAL A 309 -24.77 5.61 -8.74
N VAL A 310 -23.86 5.40 -9.70
CA VAL A 310 -24.07 4.43 -10.80
C VAL A 310 -24.24 3.01 -10.25
N GLY A 311 -23.41 2.61 -9.29
CA GLY A 311 -23.48 1.30 -8.64
C GLY A 311 -24.81 1.09 -7.91
N THR A 312 -25.28 2.09 -7.16
CA THR A 312 -26.58 2.05 -6.47
C THR A 312 -27.74 1.92 -7.46
N LEU A 313 -27.76 2.77 -8.49
CA LEU A 313 -28.82 2.76 -9.51
C LEU A 313 -28.84 1.43 -10.29
N SER A 314 -27.67 0.92 -10.65
CA SER A 314 -27.51 -0.37 -11.32
C SER A 314 -28.01 -1.52 -10.44
N PHE A 315 -27.65 -1.51 -9.15
CA PHE A 315 -28.12 -2.51 -8.18
C PHE A 315 -29.64 -2.51 -8.06
N LEU A 316 -30.25 -1.35 -7.83
CA LEU A 316 -31.71 -1.22 -7.70
C LEU A 316 -32.43 -1.68 -8.96
N LYS A 317 -31.92 -1.33 -10.15
CA LYS A 317 -32.50 -1.74 -11.43
C LYS A 317 -32.41 -3.25 -11.64
N ASN A 318 -31.28 -3.87 -11.25
CA ASN A 318 -31.04 -5.29 -11.47
C ASN A 318 -31.78 -6.18 -10.46
N GLU A 319 -31.91 -5.74 -9.21
CA GLU A 319 -32.67 -6.47 -8.18
C GLU A 319 -34.18 -6.40 -8.41
N LYS A 320 -34.72 -5.27 -8.93
CA LYS A 320 -36.14 -5.20 -9.34
C LYS A 320 -36.52 -6.19 -10.44
N ARG A 321 -35.55 -6.74 -11.17
CA ARG A 321 -35.74 -7.70 -12.27
C ARG A 321 -35.56 -9.16 -11.84
N ALA A 322 -35.17 -9.42 -10.59
CA ALA A 322 -34.85 -10.74 -10.04
C ALA A 322 -35.89 -11.15 -8.99
#